data_AF-A0A6I6JTV0-F1
#
_entry.id   AF-A0A6I6JTV0-F1
#
_cell.length_a   1.000
_cell.length_b   1.000
_cell.length_c   1.000
_cell.angle_alpha   90.00
_cell.angle_beta   90.00
_cell.angle_gamma   90.00
#
_symmetry.space_group_name_H-M   'P 1'
#
loop_
_entity.id
_entity.type
_entity.pdbx_description
1 polymer ?
#
loop_
_entity_poly.entity_id
_entity_poly.type
_entity_poly.pdbx_seq_one_letter_code
_entity_poly.pdbx_strand_id
1 'polypeptide(L)'
;MSAKYDLQIKELQIKEIETSNKVVNQQKRYLTIILIIVIFIFFITLISFNLKRRNRIQKEKLIEQQNQQIKLTLETKEKELIYKNRELSKAISSTVSMNETLQSIKTLIKSDEKKEAIRAINSTLNKNLNWEKFQISFNEIHPHFLNHLNEKFPTLTQNEKRLCAFLRMDLKTSEIANLTNISETSVSKSRNRLRKKLGLESGSDIGSFLKDLN
;
A
#
# COMPACT_ATOMS: atom_id res chain seq x y z
N MET A 1 30.30 106.74 18.39
CA MET A 1 30.81 105.80 19.42
C MET A 1 29.74 104.78 19.85
N SER A 2 28.46 105.16 20.02
CA SER A 2 27.33 104.24 20.35
C SER A 2 27.13 103.09 19.37
N ALA A 3 27.09 103.36 18.06
CA ALA A 3 26.76 102.33 17.05
C ALA A 3 27.71 101.11 17.03
N LYS A 4 28.99 101.29 17.40
CA LYS A 4 29.97 100.20 17.45
C LYS A 4 29.79 99.33 18.70
N TYR A 5 29.38 99.95 19.82
CA TYR A 5 29.08 99.25 21.07
C TYR A 5 27.80 98.42 20.95
N ASP A 6 26.75 98.99 20.34
CA ASP A 6 25.49 98.28 20.07
C ASP A 6 25.68 97.10 19.11
N LEU A 7 26.59 97.24 18.14
CA LEU A 7 26.97 96.15 17.22
C LEU A 7 27.65 95.00 17.98
N GLN A 8 28.59 95.31 18.88
CA GLN A 8 29.30 94.30 19.67
C GLN A 8 28.36 93.51 20.60
N ILE A 9 27.36 94.17 21.22
CA ILE A 9 26.34 93.47 22.04
C ILE A 9 25.51 92.52 21.18
N LYS A 10 25.08 92.96 19.99
CA LYS A 10 24.36 92.09 19.05
C LYS A 10 25.19 90.89 18.62
N GLU A 11 26.47 91.08 18.32
CA GLU A 11 27.38 89.98 17.96
C GLU A 11 27.55 88.97 19.12
N LEU A 12 27.65 89.45 20.36
CA LEU A 12 27.72 88.58 21.54
C LEU A 12 26.43 87.77 21.74
N GLN A 13 25.27 88.40 21.60
CA GLN A 13 23.97 87.73 21.70
C GLN A 13 23.77 86.67 20.59
N ILE A 14 24.17 86.98 19.36
CA ILE A 14 24.12 86.03 18.23
C ILE A 14 25.00 84.82 18.54
N LYS A 15 26.22 85.05 19.04
CA LYS A 15 27.15 83.97 19.40
C LYS A 15 26.61 83.10 20.54
N GLU A 16 25.99 83.70 21.54
CA GLU A 16 25.34 82.97 22.64
C GLU A 16 24.20 82.08 22.13
N ILE A 17 23.31 82.62 21.29
CA ILE A 17 22.21 81.88 20.66
C ILE A 17 22.75 80.72 19.80
N GLU A 18 23.81 80.95 19.02
CA GLU A 18 24.46 79.89 18.24
C GLU A 18 25.01 78.77 19.11
N THR A 19 25.64 79.10 20.25
CA THR A 19 26.16 78.09 21.18
C THR A 19 25.03 77.28 21.83
N SER A 20 23.95 77.92 22.26
CA SER A 20 22.76 77.25 22.81
C SER A 20 22.11 76.32 21.77
N ASN A 21 21.94 76.80 20.53
CA ASN A 21 21.41 76.01 19.42
C ASN A 21 22.27 74.78 19.10
N LYS A 22 23.60 74.89 19.19
CA LYS A 22 24.51 73.74 19.02
C LYS A 22 24.27 72.67 20.08
N VAL A 23 24.13 73.05 21.35
CA VAL A 23 23.85 72.11 22.45
C VAL A 23 22.49 71.43 22.29
N VAL A 24 21.44 72.21 21.99
CA VAL A 24 20.08 71.66 21.75
C VAL A 24 20.08 70.70 20.56
N ASN A 25 20.76 71.03 19.46
CA ASN A 25 20.85 70.15 18.30
C ASN A 25 21.65 68.88 18.60
N GLN A 26 22.69 68.96 19.43
CA GLN A 26 23.42 67.79 19.89
C GLN A 26 22.52 66.86 20.73
N GLN A 27 21.74 67.40 21.67
CA GLN A 27 20.78 66.63 22.46
C GLN A 27 19.71 65.96 21.58
N LYS A 28 19.15 66.69 20.59
CA LYS A 28 18.19 66.13 19.63
C LYS A 28 18.77 64.95 18.85
N ARG A 29 20.02 65.04 18.39
CA ARG A 29 20.70 63.94 17.68
C ARG A 29 20.80 62.66 18.53
N TYR A 30 21.14 62.77 19.81
CA TYR A 30 21.18 61.61 20.72
C TYR A 30 19.81 60.96 20.88
N LEU A 31 18.74 61.75 21.06
CA LEU A 31 17.38 61.23 21.16
C LEU A 31 16.93 60.51 19.88
N THR A 32 17.25 61.07 18.70
CA THR A 32 16.96 60.42 17.41
C THR A 32 17.66 59.07 17.28
N ILE A 33 18.92 58.95 17.69
CA ILE A 33 19.67 57.69 17.64
C ILE A 33 19.03 56.65 18.58
N ILE A 34 18.70 57.05 19.80
CA ILE A 34 18.03 56.15 20.77
C ILE A 34 16.69 55.65 20.22
N LEU A 35 15.89 56.55 19.63
CA LEU A 35 14.61 56.18 19.01
C LEU A 35 14.80 55.14 17.90
N ILE A 36 15.80 55.32 17.03
CA ILE A 36 16.12 54.35 15.97
C ILE A 36 16.51 53.00 16.55
N ILE A 37 17.32 52.97 17.62
CA ILE A 37 17.73 51.72 18.29
C ILE A 37 16.52 51.01 18.90
N VAL A 38 15.63 51.74 19.56
CA VAL A 38 14.40 51.17 20.14
C VAL A 38 13.52 50.57 19.06
N ILE A 39 13.32 51.29 17.95
CA ILE A 39 12.57 50.80 16.79
C ILE A 39 13.24 49.55 16.20
N PHE A 40 14.56 49.55 16.08
CA PHE A 40 15.32 48.41 15.57
C PHE A 40 15.18 47.16 16.45
N ILE A 41 15.29 47.32 17.78
CA ILE A 41 15.06 46.23 18.74
C ILE A 41 13.62 45.74 18.67
N PHE A 42 12.65 46.65 18.55
CA PHE A 42 11.25 46.29 18.38
C PHE A 42 11.04 45.44 17.11
N PHE A 43 11.63 45.81 15.98
CA PHE A 43 11.57 44.99 14.76
C PHE A 43 12.26 43.63 14.93
N ILE A 44 13.43 43.56 15.57
CA ILE A 44 14.11 42.27 15.84
C ILE A 44 13.22 41.36 16.69
N THR A 45 12.65 41.88 17.78
CA THR A 45 11.78 41.10 18.66
C THR A 45 10.53 40.62 17.93
N LEU A 46 9.90 41.48 17.13
CA LEU A 46 8.73 41.14 16.32
C LEU A 46 9.06 40.06 15.28
N ILE A 47 10.18 40.16 14.56
CA ILE A 47 10.63 39.13 13.60
C ILE A 47 10.90 37.82 14.33
N SER A 48 11.64 37.85 15.44
CA SER A 48 11.97 36.65 16.21
C SER A 48 10.73 35.92 16.74
N PHE A 49 9.72 36.68 17.19
CA PHE A 49 8.44 36.16 17.67
C PHE A 49 7.66 35.46 16.56
N ASN A 50 7.58 36.09 15.37
CA ASN A 50 6.92 35.51 14.21
C ASN A 50 7.62 34.23 13.72
N LEU A 51 8.95 34.19 13.71
CA LEU A 51 9.72 32.99 13.34
C LEU A 51 9.48 31.84 14.33
N LYS A 52 9.52 32.12 15.64
CA LYS A 52 9.22 31.10 16.66
C LYS A 52 7.80 30.54 16.51
N ARG A 53 6.81 31.41 16.26
CA ARG A 53 5.43 31.00 16.02
C ARG A 53 5.30 30.08 14.79
N ARG A 54 5.94 30.45 13.67
CA ARG A 54 5.96 29.63 12.45
C ARG A 54 6.58 28.26 12.70
N ASN A 55 7.72 28.21 13.37
CA ASN A 55 8.41 26.96 13.69
C ASN A 55 7.57 26.05 14.61
N ARG A 56 6.85 26.62 15.58
CA ARG A 56 5.94 25.87 16.44
C ARG A 56 4.81 25.20 15.64
N ILE A 57 4.16 25.96 14.76
CA ILE A 57 3.06 25.45 13.92
C ILE A 57 3.58 24.35 12.98
N GLN A 58 4.77 24.52 12.39
CA GLN A 58 5.37 23.49 11.54
C GLN A 58 5.69 22.20 12.32
N LYS A 59 6.21 22.32 13.54
CA LYS A 59 6.45 21.17 14.42
C LYS A 59 5.15 20.46 14.79
N GLU A 60 4.11 21.20 15.15
CA GLU A 60 2.79 20.64 15.47
C GLU A 60 2.20 19.88 14.25
N LYS A 61 2.28 20.47 13.05
CA LYS A 61 1.86 19.80 11.80
C LYS A 61 2.67 18.53 11.51
N LEU A 62 3.99 18.56 11.73
CA LEU A 62 4.84 17.39 11.51
C LEU A 62 4.47 16.25 12.48
N ILE A 63 4.23 16.56 13.74
CA ILE A 63 3.78 15.58 14.75
C ILE A 63 2.41 15.01 14.36
N GLU A 64 1.48 15.85 13.90
CA GLU A 64 0.17 15.41 13.43
C GLU A 64 0.28 14.47 12.23
N GLN A 65 1.12 14.80 11.25
CA GLN A 65 1.39 13.94 10.08
C GLN A 65 2.00 12.59 10.50
N GLN A 66 2.96 12.60 11.44
CA GLN A 66 3.55 11.38 11.98
C GLN A 66 2.52 10.51 12.71
N ASN A 67 1.66 11.11 13.52
CA ASN A 67 0.59 10.39 14.22
C ASN A 67 -0.41 9.77 13.24
N GLN A 68 -0.77 10.48 12.16
CA GLN A 68 -1.62 9.95 11.10
C GLN A 68 -0.96 8.75 10.40
N GLN A 69 0.33 8.83 10.08
CA GLN A 69 1.07 7.71 9.48
C GLN A 69 1.15 6.51 10.42
N ILE A 70 1.40 6.73 11.71
CA ILE A 70 1.43 5.66 12.72
C ILE A 70 0.06 4.99 12.81
N LYS A 71 -1.03 5.77 12.82
CA LYS A 71 -2.39 5.24 12.85
C LYS A 71 -2.69 4.36 11.63
N LEU A 72 -2.39 4.83 10.42
CA LEU A 72 -2.55 4.05 9.20
C LEU A 72 -1.68 2.78 9.20
N THR A 73 -0.46 2.88 9.72
CA THR A 73 0.44 1.73 9.86
C THR A 73 -0.13 0.69 10.84
N LEU A 74 -0.72 1.13 11.96
CA LEU A 74 -1.38 0.24 12.91
C LEU A 74 -2.60 -0.46 12.28
N GLU A 75 -3.47 0.30 11.62
CA GLU A 75 -4.66 -0.26 10.95
C GLU A 75 -4.30 -1.30 9.87
N THR A 76 -3.23 -1.04 9.10
CA THR A 76 -2.75 -2.00 8.09
C THR A 76 -2.14 -3.24 8.73
N LYS A 77 -1.37 -3.09 9.81
CA LYS A 77 -0.79 -4.21 10.54
C LYS A 77 -1.85 -5.07 11.22
N GLU A 78 -2.90 -4.46 11.76
CA GLU A 78 -4.04 -5.18 12.34
C GLU A 78 -4.77 -6.03 11.28
N LYS A 79 -5.02 -5.46 10.10
CA LYS A 79 -5.59 -6.22 8.96
C LYS A 79 -4.69 -7.37 8.53
N GLU A 80 -3.38 -7.15 8.46
CA GLU A 80 -2.39 -8.20 8.14
C GLU A 80 -2.43 -9.34 9.18
N LEU A 81 -2.54 -9.00 10.47
CA LEU A 81 -2.64 -9.97 11.56
C LEU A 81 -3.93 -10.78 11.48
N ILE A 82 -5.07 -10.13 11.25
CA ILE A 82 -6.37 -10.80 11.06
C ILE A 82 -6.29 -11.76 9.87
N TYR A 83 -5.70 -11.34 8.75
CA TYR A 83 -5.52 -12.19 7.58
C TYR A 83 -4.64 -13.41 7.88
N LYS A 84 -3.47 -13.20 8.51
CA LYS A 84 -2.57 -14.30 8.90
C LYS A 84 -3.24 -15.28 9.88
N ASN A 85 -4.04 -14.77 10.82
CA ASN A 85 -4.77 -15.61 11.77
C ASN A 85 -5.85 -16.46 11.06
N ARG A 86 -6.55 -15.89 10.07
CA ARG A 86 -7.48 -16.66 9.22
C ARG A 86 -6.76 -17.75 8.42
N GLU A 87 -5.61 -17.45 7.83
CA GLU A 87 -4.82 -18.45 7.10
C GLU A 87 -4.32 -19.57 8.03
N LEU A 88 -3.85 -19.22 9.22
CA LEU A 88 -3.46 -20.19 10.23
C LEU A 88 -4.65 -21.07 10.66
N SER A 89 -5.81 -20.46 10.91
CA SER A 89 -7.03 -21.18 11.27
C SER A 89 -7.43 -22.19 10.19
N LYS A 90 -7.38 -21.80 8.90
CA LYS A 90 -7.62 -22.72 7.78
C LYS A 90 -6.61 -23.87 7.75
N ALA A 91 -5.33 -23.59 8.00
CA ALA A 91 -4.30 -24.62 8.04
C ALA A 91 -4.53 -25.62 9.19
N ILE A 92 -4.93 -25.12 10.36
CA ILE A 92 -5.31 -25.95 11.52
C ILE A 92 -6.51 -26.82 11.17
N SER A 93 -7.60 -26.25 10.65
CA SER A 93 -8.80 -27.01 10.26
C SER A 93 -8.49 -28.08 9.21
N SER A 94 -7.65 -27.77 8.22
CA SER A 94 -7.18 -28.75 7.23
C SER A 94 -6.40 -29.89 7.86
N THR A 95 -5.55 -29.58 8.86
CA THR A 95 -4.75 -30.58 9.57
C THR A 95 -5.62 -31.48 10.45
N VAL A 96 -6.61 -30.89 11.14
CA VAL A 96 -7.59 -31.63 11.95
C VAL A 96 -8.41 -32.57 11.06
N SER A 97 -8.94 -32.08 9.94
CA SER A 97 -9.69 -32.90 8.99
C SER A 97 -8.85 -34.03 8.39
N MET A 98 -7.57 -33.77 8.11
CA MET A 98 -6.63 -34.79 7.67
C MET A 98 -6.42 -35.87 8.74
N ASN A 99 -6.23 -35.47 10.00
CA ASN A 99 -6.08 -36.40 11.13
C ASN A 99 -7.35 -37.25 11.34
N GLU A 100 -8.54 -36.66 11.29
CA GLU A 100 -9.82 -37.39 11.37
C GLU A 100 -9.95 -38.42 10.25
N THR A 101 -9.53 -38.06 9.04
CA THR A 101 -9.49 -38.99 7.92
C THR A 101 -8.52 -40.13 8.18
N LEU A 102 -7.29 -39.83 8.63
CA LEU A 102 -6.28 -40.85 8.92
C LEU A 102 -6.75 -41.82 10.02
N GLN A 103 -7.46 -41.33 11.04
CA GLN A 103 -8.07 -42.18 12.05
C GLN A 103 -9.17 -43.09 11.45
N SER A 104 -10.03 -42.55 10.60
CA SER A 104 -11.05 -43.34 9.88
C SER A 104 -10.41 -44.41 8.97
N ILE A 105 -9.28 -44.11 8.34
CA ILE A 105 -8.55 -45.10 7.54
C ILE A 105 -7.94 -46.17 8.44
N LYS A 106 -7.35 -45.79 9.57
CA LYS A 106 -6.77 -46.71 10.54
C LYS A 106 -7.80 -47.70 11.10
N THR A 107 -9.04 -47.28 11.29
CA THR A 107 -10.12 -48.18 11.72
C THR A 107 -10.54 -49.13 10.59
N LEU A 108 -10.72 -48.64 9.37
CA LEU A 108 -11.12 -49.45 8.20
C LEU A 108 -10.06 -50.48 7.77
N ILE A 109 -8.77 -50.18 7.93
CA ILE A 109 -7.70 -51.16 7.63
C ILE A 109 -7.69 -52.29 8.66
N LYS A 110 -8.07 -52.02 9.92
CA LYS A 110 -8.16 -53.05 10.97
C LYS A 110 -9.33 -54.02 10.79
N SER A 111 -10.35 -53.67 9.99
CA SER A 111 -11.53 -54.51 9.74
C SER A 111 -11.43 -55.38 8.47
N ASP A 112 -10.28 -55.41 7.78
CA ASP A 112 -10.07 -56.06 6.47
C ASP A 112 -10.95 -55.51 5.31
N GLU A 113 -11.65 -54.40 5.52
CA GLU A 113 -12.47 -53.68 4.54
C GLU A 113 -11.63 -52.74 3.65
N LYS A 114 -10.68 -53.33 2.92
CA LYS A 114 -9.69 -52.59 2.10
C LYS A 114 -10.33 -51.71 1.01
N LYS A 115 -11.49 -52.08 0.48
CA LYS A 115 -12.20 -51.31 -0.58
C LYS A 115 -12.82 -50.02 -0.03
N GLU A 116 -13.44 -50.07 1.15
CA GLU A 116 -13.98 -48.91 1.85
C GLU A 116 -12.85 -47.95 2.27
N ALA A 117 -11.72 -48.47 2.76
CA ALA A 117 -10.54 -47.66 3.09
C ALA A 117 -10.01 -46.89 1.86
N ILE A 118 -9.88 -47.56 0.71
CA ILE A 118 -9.44 -46.92 -0.55
C ILE A 118 -10.46 -45.88 -1.03
N ARG A 119 -11.76 -46.12 -0.88
CA ARG A 119 -12.81 -45.14 -1.22
C ARG A 119 -12.75 -43.91 -0.30
N ALA A 120 -12.53 -44.11 1.00
CA ALA A 120 -12.36 -43.02 1.96
C ALA A 120 -11.13 -42.16 1.62
N ILE A 121 -9.98 -42.80 1.36
CA ILE A 121 -8.73 -42.13 0.91
C ILE A 121 -8.98 -41.29 -0.34
N ASN A 122 -9.58 -41.88 -1.38
CA ASN A 122 -9.85 -41.18 -2.63
C ASN A 122 -10.85 -40.04 -2.45
N SER A 123 -11.84 -40.18 -1.56
CA SER A 123 -12.79 -39.11 -1.27
C SER A 123 -12.14 -37.92 -0.57
N THR A 124 -11.18 -38.15 0.32
CA THR A 124 -10.45 -37.08 1.02
C THR A 124 -9.40 -36.42 0.13
N LEU A 125 -8.68 -37.21 -0.68
CA LEU A 125 -7.77 -36.68 -1.70
C LEU A 125 -8.52 -35.83 -2.73
N ASN A 126 -9.73 -36.26 -3.14
CA ASN A 126 -10.55 -35.50 -4.09
C ASN A 126 -11.26 -34.29 -3.49
N LYS A 127 -11.55 -34.28 -2.18
CA LYS A 127 -12.20 -33.13 -1.53
C LYS A 127 -11.28 -31.91 -1.37
N ASN A 128 -9.96 -32.06 -1.45
CA ASN A 128 -8.99 -31.05 -1.02
C ASN A 128 -7.90 -30.67 -2.02
N LEU A 129 -8.04 -30.94 -3.32
CA LEU A 129 -7.23 -30.24 -4.32
C LEU A 129 -7.81 -28.86 -4.61
N ASN A 130 -7.82 -28.05 -3.56
CA ASN A 130 -7.53 -26.61 -3.45
C ASN A 130 -7.83 -25.71 -4.65
N TRP A 131 -8.84 -26.01 -5.45
CA TRP A 131 -9.22 -25.20 -6.61
C TRP A 131 -9.45 -23.74 -6.20
N GLU A 132 -9.99 -23.51 -5.01
CA GLU A 132 -10.22 -22.17 -4.48
C GLU A 132 -8.91 -21.43 -4.19
N LYS A 133 -7.91 -22.07 -3.55
CA LYS A 133 -6.59 -21.44 -3.36
C LYS A 133 -5.81 -21.30 -4.66
N PHE A 134 -5.92 -22.28 -5.56
CA PHE A 134 -5.39 -22.18 -6.90
C PHE A 134 -6.01 -20.99 -7.63
N GLN A 135 -7.33 -20.83 -7.59
CA GLN A 135 -8.05 -19.76 -8.27
C GLN A 135 -7.69 -18.38 -7.69
N ILE A 136 -7.51 -18.26 -6.37
CA ILE A 136 -7.01 -17.03 -5.74
C ILE A 136 -5.61 -16.70 -6.29
N SER A 137 -4.67 -17.65 -6.21
CA SER A 137 -3.29 -17.45 -6.68
C SER A 137 -3.23 -17.19 -8.20
N PHE A 138 -4.08 -17.86 -8.97
CA PHE A 138 -4.19 -17.70 -10.41
C PHE A 138 -4.71 -16.31 -10.77
N ASN A 139 -5.74 -15.80 -10.08
CA ASN A 139 -6.29 -14.46 -10.32
C ASN A 139 -5.32 -13.34 -9.94
N GLU A 140 -4.42 -13.56 -8.98
CA GLU A 140 -3.35 -12.61 -8.65
C GLU A 140 -2.33 -12.48 -9.80
N ILE A 141 -1.99 -13.60 -10.45
CA ILE A 141 -1.01 -13.64 -11.55
C ILE A 141 -1.66 -13.27 -12.90
N HIS A 142 -2.92 -13.65 -13.10
CA HIS A 142 -3.68 -13.47 -14.34
C HIS A 142 -5.02 -12.78 -14.06
N PRO A 143 -5.00 -11.50 -13.65
CA PRO A 143 -6.22 -10.75 -13.44
C PRO A 143 -7.02 -10.68 -14.75
N HIS A 144 -8.35 -10.68 -14.64
CA HIS A 144 -9.31 -10.62 -15.75
C HIS A 144 -9.38 -11.82 -16.72
N PHE A 145 -8.41 -12.73 -16.74
CA PHE A 145 -8.44 -13.88 -17.67
C PHE A 145 -9.73 -14.70 -17.57
N LEU A 146 -10.15 -15.07 -16.35
CA LEU A 146 -11.37 -15.85 -16.16
C LEU A 146 -12.62 -15.07 -16.61
N ASN A 147 -12.62 -13.74 -16.50
CA ASN A 147 -13.71 -12.90 -16.95
C ASN A 147 -13.77 -12.86 -18.48
N HIS A 148 -12.64 -12.60 -19.16
CA HIS A 148 -12.58 -12.63 -20.62
C HIS A 148 -12.90 -14.01 -21.20
N LEU A 149 -12.46 -15.09 -20.53
CA LEU A 149 -12.81 -16.46 -20.90
C LEU A 149 -14.33 -16.69 -20.81
N ASN A 150 -14.99 -16.15 -19.79
CA ASN A 150 -16.44 -16.24 -19.62
C ASN A 150 -17.20 -15.46 -20.69
N GLU A 151 -16.72 -14.28 -21.05
CA GLU A 151 -17.34 -13.43 -22.09
C GLU A 151 -17.23 -14.06 -23.48
N LYS A 152 -16.03 -14.56 -23.83
CA LYS A 152 -15.77 -15.12 -25.16
C LYS A 152 -16.28 -16.55 -25.35
N PHE A 153 -16.31 -17.34 -24.26
CA PHE A 153 -16.73 -18.73 -24.28
C PHE A 153 -17.72 -19.06 -23.14
N PRO A 154 -18.94 -18.48 -23.17
CA PRO A 154 -19.92 -18.64 -22.10
C PRO A 154 -20.44 -20.08 -21.95
N THR A 155 -20.30 -20.91 -22.99
CA THR A 155 -20.76 -22.31 -23.04
C THR A 155 -19.82 -23.31 -22.36
N LEU A 156 -18.65 -22.85 -21.88
CA LEU A 156 -17.74 -23.70 -21.12
C LEU A 156 -18.30 -24.03 -19.74
N THR A 157 -18.22 -25.30 -19.37
CA THR A 157 -18.53 -25.76 -18.01
C THR A 157 -17.46 -25.29 -17.03
N GLN A 158 -17.76 -25.30 -15.74
CA GLN A 158 -16.77 -24.92 -14.71
C GLN A 158 -15.50 -25.76 -14.79
N ASN A 159 -15.61 -27.08 -15.01
CA ASN A 159 -14.45 -27.96 -15.14
C ASN A 159 -13.60 -27.67 -16.39
N GLU A 160 -14.23 -27.21 -17.47
CA GLU A 160 -13.51 -26.79 -18.68
C GLU A 160 -12.78 -25.46 -18.46
N LYS A 161 -13.38 -24.51 -17.72
CA LYS A 161 -12.71 -23.27 -17.32
C LYS A 161 -11.50 -23.54 -16.41
N ARG A 162 -11.63 -24.50 -15.49
CA ARG A 162 -10.50 -24.99 -14.66
C ARG A 162 -9.37 -25.53 -15.53
N LEU A 163 -9.71 -26.35 -16.52
CA LEU A 163 -8.74 -26.89 -17.46
C LEU A 163 -8.05 -25.77 -18.28
N CYS A 164 -8.78 -24.74 -18.71
CA CYS A 164 -8.17 -23.57 -19.35
C CYS A 164 -7.16 -22.86 -18.44
N ALA A 165 -7.49 -22.67 -17.16
CA ALA A 165 -6.57 -22.04 -16.21
C ALA A 165 -5.27 -22.86 -16.04
N PHE A 166 -5.38 -24.19 -15.92
CA PHE A 166 -4.20 -25.05 -15.86
C PHE A 166 -3.35 -24.99 -17.14
N LEU A 167 -4.00 -25.00 -18.30
CA LEU A 167 -3.31 -24.94 -19.60
C LEU A 167 -2.66 -23.57 -19.86
N ARG A 168 -3.25 -22.48 -19.37
CA ARG A 168 -2.64 -21.14 -19.45
C ARG A 168 -1.38 -21.03 -18.59
N MET A 169 -1.29 -21.82 -17.52
CA MET A 169 -0.08 -21.96 -16.70
C MET A 169 0.93 -22.97 -17.27
N ASP A 170 0.76 -23.41 -18.52
CA ASP A 170 1.62 -24.41 -19.19
C ASP A 170 1.74 -25.77 -18.47
N LEU A 171 0.76 -26.14 -17.64
CA LEU A 171 0.79 -27.43 -16.97
C LEU A 171 0.62 -28.59 -17.96
N LYS A 172 1.48 -29.60 -17.84
CA LYS A 172 1.45 -30.81 -18.64
C LYS A 172 0.28 -31.70 -18.25
N THR A 173 -0.15 -32.58 -19.16
CA THR A 173 -1.25 -33.54 -18.91
C THR A 173 -1.02 -34.38 -17.66
N SER A 174 0.22 -34.81 -17.41
CA SER A 174 0.62 -35.58 -16.22
C SER A 174 0.53 -34.76 -14.92
N GLU A 175 0.93 -33.49 -14.96
CA GLU A 175 0.82 -32.59 -13.82
C GLU A 175 -0.64 -32.28 -13.50
N ILE A 176 -1.46 -32.04 -14.51
CA ILE A 176 -2.91 -31.84 -14.35
C ILE A 176 -3.55 -33.13 -13.79
N ALA A 177 -3.17 -34.30 -14.28
CA ALA A 177 -3.67 -35.58 -13.79
C ALA A 177 -3.37 -35.77 -12.30
N ASN A 178 -2.14 -35.48 -11.88
CA ASN A 178 -1.73 -35.51 -10.48
C ASN A 178 -2.48 -34.46 -9.64
N LEU A 179 -2.61 -33.23 -10.15
CA LEU A 179 -3.32 -32.13 -9.48
C LEU A 179 -4.83 -32.31 -9.41
N THR A 180 -5.42 -33.17 -10.23
CA THR A 180 -6.86 -33.42 -10.22
C THR A 180 -7.21 -34.85 -9.81
N ASN A 181 -6.20 -35.65 -9.47
CA ASN A 181 -6.30 -37.05 -9.06
C ASN A 181 -7.19 -37.88 -10.00
N ILE A 182 -7.04 -37.67 -11.31
CA ILE A 182 -7.66 -38.46 -12.38
C ILE A 182 -6.60 -38.99 -13.32
N SER A 183 -6.94 -39.99 -14.15
CA SER A 183 -5.96 -40.54 -15.09
C SER A 183 -5.56 -39.53 -16.18
N GLU A 184 -4.30 -39.58 -16.61
CA GLU A 184 -3.78 -38.80 -17.75
C GLU A 184 -4.62 -38.97 -19.02
N THR A 185 -5.17 -40.17 -19.22
CA THR A 185 -6.07 -40.49 -20.32
C THR A 185 -7.36 -39.67 -20.25
N SER A 186 -7.89 -39.46 -19.05
CA SER A 186 -9.10 -38.65 -18.81
C SER A 186 -8.83 -37.16 -19.03
N VAL A 187 -7.66 -36.67 -18.63
CA VAL A 187 -7.22 -35.30 -18.92
C VAL A 187 -7.07 -35.09 -20.42
N SER A 188 -6.41 -36.01 -21.13
CA SER A 188 -6.23 -35.96 -22.59
C SER A 188 -7.56 -35.92 -23.33
N LYS A 189 -8.53 -36.77 -22.95
CA LYS A 189 -9.89 -36.73 -23.51
C LYS A 189 -10.56 -35.38 -23.25
N SER A 190 -10.35 -34.79 -22.07
CA SER A 190 -10.90 -33.48 -21.71
C SER A 190 -10.27 -32.34 -22.53
N ARG A 191 -8.95 -32.36 -22.76
CA ARG A 191 -8.27 -31.42 -23.67
C ARG A 191 -8.81 -31.50 -25.09
N ASN A 192 -9.07 -32.70 -25.59
CA ASN A 192 -9.64 -32.88 -26.94
C ASN A 192 -11.06 -32.32 -27.06
N ARG A 193 -11.90 -32.50 -26.04
CA ARG A 193 -13.23 -31.87 -26.01
C ARG A 193 -13.14 -30.35 -25.92
N LEU A 194 -12.24 -29.83 -25.08
CA LEU A 194 -12.02 -28.40 -24.92
C LEU A 194 -11.57 -27.74 -26.23
N ARG A 195 -10.63 -28.38 -26.97
CA ARG A 195 -10.16 -27.89 -28.27
C ARG A 195 -11.31 -27.63 -29.25
N LYS A 196 -12.25 -28.58 -29.35
CA LYS A 196 -13.43 -28.45 -30.22
C LYS A 196 -14.34 -27.29 -29.79
N LYS A 197 -14.53 -27.10 -28.48
CA LYS A 197 -15.35 -26.00 -27.95
C LYS A 197 -14.71 -24.62 -28.14
N LEU A 198 -13.38 -24.55 -28.17
CA LEU A 198 -12.63 -23.32 -28.45
C LEU A 198 -12.51 -23.03 -29.97
N GLY A 199 -12.99 -23.92 -30.84
CA GLY A 199 -12.93 -23.75 -32.29
C GLY A 199 -11.52 -23.90 -32.88
N LEU A 200 -10.62 -24.61 -32.20
CA LEU A 200 -9.23 -24.75 -32.61
C LEU A 200 -9.01 -25.97 -33.52
N GLU A 201 -8.10 -25.82 -34.49
CA GLU A 201 -7.72 -26.89 -35.41
C GLU A 201 -6.97 -28.04 -34.70
N SER A 202 -6.99 -29.22 -35.32
CA SER A 202 -6.30 -30.39 -34.78
C SER A 202 -4.78 -30.17 -34.79
N GLY A 203 -4.17 -30.22 -33.60
CA GLY A 203 -2.73 -29.97 -33.43
C GLY A 203 -2.40 -28.57 -32.91
N SER A 204 -3.34 -27.62 -32.93
CA SER A 204 -3.15 -26.31 -32.31
C SER A 204 -2.96 -26.45 -30.79
N ASP A 205 -1.99 -25.69 -30.25
CA ASP A 205 -1.76 -25.65 -28.83
C ASP A 205 -2.77 -24.74 -28.13
N ILE A 206 -3.49 -25.32 -27.17
CA ILE A 206 -4.53 -24.62 -26.40
C ILE A 206 -3.87 -23.59 -25.48
N GLY A 207 -2.69 -23.88 -24.92
CA GLY A 207 -2.00 -22.99 -23.99
C GLY A 207 -1.64 -21.65 -24.66
N SER A 208 -1.02 -21.72 -25.84
CA SER A 208 -0.70 -20.54 -26.67
C SER A 208 -1.95 -19.73 -27.02
N PHE A 209 -3.02 -20.37 -27.50
CA PHE A 209 -4.28 -19.67 -27.78
C PHE A 209 -4.84 -18.95 -26.54
N LEU A 210 -4.78 -19.60 -25.38
CA LEU A 210 -5.26 -19.02 -24.14
C LEU A 210 -4.39 -17.86 -23.66
N LYS A 211 -3.09 -17.84 -23.96
CA LYS A 211 -2.17 -16.72 -23.66
C LYS A 211 -2.55 -15.44 -24.40
N ASP A 212 -2.97 -15.58 -25.65
CA ASP A 212 -3.40 -14.47 -26.51
C ASP A 212 -4.78 -13.89 -26.13
N LEU A 213 -5.57 -14.62 -25.33
CA LEU A 213 -6.69 -14.04 -24.58
C LEU A 213 -6.10 -13.20 -23.44
N ASN A 214 -5.93 -11.91 -23.66
CA ASN A 214 -5.62 -10.96 -22.58
C ASN A 214 -6.90 -10.59 -21.85
#